data_AF-A0A644UHE3-F1
#
_entry.id   AF-A0A644UHE3-F1
#
_cell.length_a   1.000
_cell.length_b   1.000
_cell.length_c   1.000
_cell.angle_alpha   90.00
_cell.angle_beta   90.00
_cell.angle_gamma   90.00
#
_symmetry.space_group_name_H-M   'P 1'
#
loop_
_entity.id
_entity.type
_entity.pdbx_description
1 polymer ?
#
loop_
_entity_poly.entity_id
_entity_poly.type
_entity_poly.pdbx_seq_one_letter_code
_entity_poly.pdbx_strand_id
1 'polypeptide(L)'
;MVAYISYAAGYASGNFVGIIIEQRIAFGIILCRIYTRKNGGELVSIFNANNFGATLLEATGSVEKIQIIETVIERKEMKKVEKLVIEFDPDVFYVVEDVRVKQRGIFPKTRSLMSRWRIGK
;
A
#
# COMPACT_ATOMS: atom_id res chain seq x y z
N MET A 1 -7.44 18.03 -42.48
CA MET A 1 -7.48 18.64 -41.13
C MET A 1 -8.35 17.83 -40.17
N VAL A 2 -9.66 17.70 -40.42
CA VAL A 2 -10.62 17.06 -39.51
C VAL A 2 -10.24 15.61 -39.17
N ALA A 3 -9.88 14.79 -40.16
CA ALA A 3 -9.49 13.39 -39.93
C ALA A 3 -8.26 13.22 -39.01
N TYR A 4 -7.26 14.09 -39.14
CA TYR A 4 -6.07 14.07 -38.28
C TYR A 4 -6.42 14.45 -36.84
N ILE A 5 -7.28 15.45 -36.67
CA ILE A 5 -7.75 15.89 -35.35
C ILE A 5 -8.58 14.78 -34.69
N SER A 6 -9.49 14.15 -35.43
CA SER A 6 -10.32 13.05 -34.92
C SER A 6 -9.48 11.84 -34.50
N TYR A 7 -8.46 11.47 -35.28
CA TYR A 7 -7.56 10.37 -34.94
C TYR A 7 -6.71 10.70 -33.69
N ALA A 8 -6.07 11.88 -33.67
CA ALA A 8 -5.25 12.31 -32.54
C ALA A 8 -6.08 12.42 -31.25
N ALA A 9 -7.29 12.99 -31.33
CA ALA A 9 -8.20 13.11 -30.19
C ALA A 9 -8.68 11.74 -29.69
N GLY A 10 -9.04 10.82 -30.59
CA GLY A 10 -9.44 9.46 -30.22
C GLY A 10 -8.31 8.68 -29.55
N TYR A 11 -7.09 8.74 -30.11
CA TYR A 11 -5.91 8.10 -29.55
C TYR A 11 -5.55 8.67 -28.17
N ALA A 12 -5.51 10.00 -28.04
CA ALA A 12 -5.20 10.66 -26.76
C ALA A 12 -6.26 10.34 -25.70
N SER A 13 -7.54 10.37 -26.07
CA SER A 13 -8.65 10.05 -25.16
C SER A 13 -8.62 8.60 -24.72
N GLY A 14 -8.38 7.66 -25.65
CA GLY A 14 -8.26 6.23 -25.35
C GLY A 14 -7.11 5.94 -24.39
N ASN A 15 -5.93 6.53 -24.61
CA ASN A 15 -4.78 6.38 -23.70
C ASN A 15 -5.07 6.98 -22.33
N PHE A 16 -5.67 8.18 -22.27
CA PHE A 16 -6.00 8.84 -21.02
C PHE A 16 -6.98 8.01 -20.18
N VAL A 17 -8.05 7.50 -20.80
CA VAL A 17 -9.01 6.61 -20.15
C VAL A 17 -8.35 5.29 -19.73
N GLY A 18 -7.49 4.73 -20.58
CA GLY A 18 -6.71 3.53 -20.26
C GLY A 18 -5.87 3.70 -18.99
N ILE A 19 -5.14 4.81 -18.87
CA ILE A 19 -4.34 5.15 -17.68
C ILE A 19 -5.21 5.26 -16.43
N ILE A 20 -6.39 5.88 -16.52
CA ILE A 20 -7.32 5.99 -15.38
C ILE A 20 -7.82 4.62 -14.94
N ILE A 21 -8.16 3.74 -15.89
CA ILE A 21 -8.62 2.38 -15.60
C ILE A 21 -7.50 1.56 -14.96
N GLU A 22 -6.28 1.64 -15.48
CA GLU A 22 -5.10 0.96 -14.93
C GLU A 22 -4.82 1.41 -13.49
N GLN A 23 -4.85 2.72 -13.23
CA GLN A 23 -4.73 3.27 -11.87
C GLN A 23 -5.84 2.77 -10.93
N ARG A 24 -7.03 2.49 -11.47
CA ARG A 24 -8.16 1.94 -10.71
C ARG A 24 -8.09 0.42 -10.52
N ILE A 25 -7.33 -0.29 -11.34
CA ILE A 25 -7.01 -1.72 -11.14
C ILE A 25 -5.83 -1.88 -10.18
N ALA A 26 -4.95 -0.88 -10.06
CA ALA A 26 -3.90 -0.81 -9.04
C ALA A 26 -4.42 -0.72 -7.58
N PHE A 27 -5.74 -0.83 -7.37
CA PHE A 27 -6.39 -1.14 -6.09
C PHE A 27 -6.10 -2.59 -5.66
N GLY A 28 -4.82 -2.92 -5.53
CA GLY A 28 -4.33 -4.16 -4.96
C GLY A 28 -4.01 -4.01 -3.48
N ILE A 29 -3.91 -5.15 -2.80
CA ILE A 29 -3.32 -5.24 -1.47
C ILE A 29 -1.93 -5.83 -1.59
N ILE A 30 -1.03 -5.34 -0.75
CA ILE A 30 0.35 -5.78 -0.70
C ILE A 30 0.70 -6.18 0.73
N LEU A 31 1.59 -7.15 0.85
CA LEU A 31 2.31 -7.46 2.07
C LEU A 31 3.63 -6.70 2.03
N CYS A 32 3.85 -5.82 3.00
CA CYS A 32 5.14 -5.20 3.23
C CYS A 32 5.81 -5.88 4.41
N ARG A 33 6.98 -6.48 4.19
CA ARG A 33 7.80 -7.14 5.19
C ARG A 33 9.06 -6.33 5.43
N ILE A 34 9.22 -5.80 6.63
CA ILE A 34 10.26 -4.86 7.02
C ILE A 34 11.24 -5.58 7.95
N TYR A 35 12.54 -5.45 7.69
CA TYR A 35 13.60 -6.12 8.44
C TYR A 35 14.46 -5.09 9.15
N THR A 36 14.40 -5.07 10.48
CA THR A 36 15.12 -4.10 11.31
C THR A 36 15.91 -4.79 12.42
N ARG A 37 17.00 -4.14 12.84
CA ARG A 37 17.77 -4.49 14.05
C ARG A 37 17.31 -3.71 15.28
N LYS A 38 16.49 -2.68 15.09
CA LYS A 38 15.88 -1.90 16.17
C LYS A 38 14.74 -2.69 16.81
N ASN A 39 14.17 -2.12 17.88
CA ASN A 39 13.00 -2.67 18.53
C ASN A 39 11.76 -2.49 17.63
N GLY A 40 11.39 -3.54 16.89
CA GLY A 40 10.23 -3.59 16.01
C GLY A 40 8.89 -3.38 16.72
N GLY A 41 8.82 -3.56 18.05
CA GLY A 41 7.63 -3.22 18.84
C GLY A 41 7.26 -1.74 18.78
N GLU A 42 8.24 -0.85 18.61
CA GLU A 42 8.01 0.59 18.41
C GLU A 42 7.37 0.83 17.04
N LEU A 43 7.86 0.18 15.98
CA LEU A 43 7.29 0.29 14.64
C LEU A 43 5.86 -0.25 14.58
N VAL A 44 5.56 -1.36 15.28
CA VAL A 44 4.19 -1.86 15.44
C VAL A 44 3.28 -0.83 16.10
N SER A 45 3.77 -0.14 17.13
CA SER A 45 3.02 0.94 17.79
C SER A 45 2.74 2.11 16.85
N ILE A 46 3.74 2.53 16.07
CA ILE A 46 3.61 3.58 15.05
C ILE A 46 2.58 3.18 13.98
N PHE A 47 2.62 1.94 13.50
CA PHE A 47 1.65 1.42 12.54
C PHE A 47 0.23 1.39 13.11
N ASN A 48 0.06 0.91 14.34
CA ASN A 48 -1.26 0.87 14.99
C ASN A 48 -1.84 2.29 15.17
N ALA A 49 -1.03 3.25 15.62
CA ALA A 49 -1.43 4.67 15.71
C ALA A 49 -1.85 5.27 14.35
N ASN A 50 -1.32 4.74 13.25
CA ASN A 50 -1.65 5.13 11.89
C ASN A 50 -2.78 4.29 11.25
N ASN A 51 -3.43 3.42 12.01
CA ASN A 51 -4.48 2.47 11.56
C ASN A 51 -3.97 1.37 10.61
N PHE A 52 -2.69 1.01 10.67
CA PHE A 52 -2.14 -0.13 9.96
C PHE A 52 -2.02 -1.33 10.92
N GLY A 53 -2.56 -2.48 10.51
CA GLY A 53 -2.31 -3.74 11.21
C GLY A 53 -0.87 -4.20 10.96
N ALA A 54 -0.20 -4.67 12.01
CA ALA A 54 1.18 -5.11 11.95
C ALA A 54 1.39 -6.37 12.78
N THR A 55 2.25 -7.26 12.32
CA THR A 55 2.65 -8.47 13.03
C THR A 55 4.16 -8.45 13.22
N LEU A 56 4.61 -8.67 14.45
CA LEU A 56 6.03 -8.75 14.80
C LEU A 56 6.46 -10.22 14.82
N LEU A 57 7.57 -10.52 14.15
CA LEU A 57 8.22 -11.82 14.18
C LEU A 57 9.67 -11.63 14.64
N GLU A 58 10.11 -12.49 15.56
CA GLU A 58 11.52 -12.61 15.90
C GLU A 58 12.20 -13.55 14.91
N ALA A 59 13.30 -13.10 14.31
CA ALA A 59 14.04 -13.87 13.32
C ALA A 59 15.54 -13.85 13.60
N THR A 60 16.27 -14.77 13.00
CA THR A 60 17.73 -14.78 13.02
C THR A 60 18.21 -14.71 11.58
N GLY A 61 18.88 -13.61 11.23
CA GLY A 61 19.54 -13.45 9.94
C GLY A 61 20.84 -14.25 9.88
N SER A 62 21.57 -14.09 8.78
CA SER A 62 22.84 -14.79 8.53
C SER A 62 23.92 -14.48 9.56
N VAL A 63 23.82 -13.34 10.24
CA VAL A 63 24.85 -12.81 11.16
C VAL A 63 24.30 -12.54 12.56
N GLU A 64 23.03 -12.13 12.69
CA GLU A 64 22.49 -11.66 13.96
C GLU A 64 20.97 -11.87 14.09
N LYS A 65 20.45 -11.74 15.32
CA LYS A 65 19.00 -11.68 15.57
C LYS A 65 18.45 -10.37 15.03
N ILE A 66 17.33 -10.46 14.31
CA ILE A 66 16.62 -9.32 13.73
C ILE A 66 15.14 -9.46 14.04
N GLN A 67 14.41 -8.36 13.91
CA GLN A 67 12.96 -8.37 14.00
C GLN A 67 12.35 -8.06 12.64
N ILE A 68 11.31 -8.80 12.31
CA ILE A 68 10.58 -8.67 11.05
C ILE A 68 9.19 -8.15 11.39
N ILE A 69 8.79 -7.07 10.72
CA ILE A 69 7.45 -6.50 10.84
C ILE A 69 6.73 -6.72 9.53
N GLU A 70 5.59 -7.40 9.60
CA GLU A 70 4.71 -7.62 8.45
C GLU A 70 3.48 -6.72 8.56
N THR A 71 3.15 -6.01 7.49
CA THR A 71 1.91 -5.23 7.39
C THR A 71 1.23 -5.47 6.05
N VAL A 72 -0.09 -5.66 6.09
CA VAL A 72 -0.91 -5.83 4.88
C VAL A 72 -1.69 -4.55 4.63
N ILE A 73 -1.36 -3.86 3.56
CA ILE A 73 -1.89 -2.53 3.22
C ILE A 73 -2.46 -2.49 1.81
N GLU A 74 -3.25 -1.46 1.51
CA GLU A 74 -3.58 -1.15 0.12
C GLU A 74 -2.34 -0.56 -0.57
N ARG A 75 -2.10 -0.92 -1.84
CA ARG A 75 -0.93 -0.47 -2.60
C ARG A 75 -0.77 1.05 -2.61
N LYS A 76 -1.89 1.79 -2.62
CA LYS A 76 -1.90 3.27 -2.56
C LYS A 76 -1.30 3.85 -1.26
N GLU A 77 -1.37 3.10 -0.16
CA GLU A 77 -0.86 3.50 1.15
C GLU A 77 0.65 3.25 1.30
N MET A 78 1.28 2.59 0.32
CA MET A 78 2.71 2.22 0.39
C MET A 78 3.62 3.43 0.63
N LYS A 79 3.35 4.56 -0.04
CA LYS A 79 4.12 5.80 0.16
C LYS A 79 4.06 6.32 1.59
N LYS A 80 2.95 6.10 2.30
CA LYS A 80 2.81 6.50 3.70
C LYS A 80 3.59 5.55 4.61
N VAL A 81 3.50 4.24 4.36
CA VAL A 81 4.24 3.23 5.12
C VAL A 81 5.75 3.40 4.94
N GLU A 82 6.22 3.61 3.71
CA GLU A 82 7.63 3.87 3.39
C GLU A 82 8.20 5.03 4.22
N LYS A 83 7.48 6.16 4.30
CA LYS A 83 7.90 7.30 5.13
C LYS A 83 8.05 6.93 6.60
N LEU A 84 7.05 6.26 7.17
CA LEU A 84 7.08 5.85 8.59
C LEU A 84 8.23 4.88 8.87
N VAL A 85 8.51 3.97 7.93
CA VAL A 85 9.59 2.99 8.02
C VAL A 85 10.95 3.67 7.99
N ILE A 86 11.17 4.59 7.05
CA ILE A 86 12.44 5.35 6.92
C ILE A 86 12.66 6.29 8.11
N GLU A 87 11.60 6.95 8.61
CA GLU A 87 11.67 7.80 9.80
C GLU A 87 12.01 6.99 11.06
N PHE A 88 11.50 5.76 11.16
CA PHE A 88 11.81 4.85 12.27
C PHE A 88 13.25 4.32 12.19
N ASP A 89 13.66 3.85 11.01
CA ASP A 89 14.97 3.24 10.79
C ASP A 89 15.49 3.53 9.37
N PRO A 90 16.45 4.46 9.22
CA PRO A 90 17.00 4.80 7.91
C PRO A 90 17.77 3.66 7.23
N ASP A 91 18.28 2.70 8.00
CA ASP A 91 19.11 1.58 7.52
C ASP A 91 18.29 0.30 7.25
N VAL A 92 16.96 0.41 7.34
CA VAL A 92 16.04 -0.70 7.16
C VAL A 92 15.91 -1.08 5.68
N PHE A 93 15.64 -2.35 5.42
CA PHE A 93 15.16 -2.79 4.11
C PHE A 93 13.81 -3.48 4.25
N TYR A 94 13.00 -3.41 3.20
CA TYR A 94 11.69 -4.04 3.16
C TYR A 94 11.44 -4.72 1.82
N VAL A 95 10.60 -5.76 1.85
CA VAL A 95 10.13 -6.50 0.69
C VAL A 95 8.64 -6.24 0.53
N VAL A 96 8.21 -6.04 -0.72
CA VAL A 96 6.79 -5.86 -1.06
C VAL A 96 6.33 -7.02 -1.93
N GLU A 97 5.33 -7.75 -1.44
CA GLU A 97 4.73 -8.89 -2.13
C GLU A 97 3.27 -8.60 -2.49
N ASP A 98 2.84 -9.04 -3.67
CA ASP A 98 1.45 -8.93 -4.11
C ASP A 98 0.56 -10.01 -3.50
N VAL A 99 -0.56 -9.60 -2.90
CA VAL A 99 -1.50 -10.52 -2.23
C VAL A 99 -2.80 -10.60 -3.04
N ARG A 100 -3.24 -11.82 -3.40
CA ARG A 100 -4.42 -12.02 -4.27
C ARG A 100 -5.77 -12.00 -3.54
N VAL A 101 -5.82 -12.42 -2.27
CA VAL A 101 -7.08 -12.53 -1.52
C VAL A 101 -6.87 -12.13 -0.07
N LYS A 102 -7.77 -11.29 0.46
CA LYS A 102 -7.87 -10.99 1.91
C LYS A 102 -9.21 -11.46 2.42
N GLN A 103 -9.21 -12.29 3.45
CA GLN A 103 -10.45 -12.69 4.12
C GLN A 103 -10.73 -11.89 5.41
N ARG A 104 -9.72 -11.57 6.25
CA ARG A 104 -9.90 -10.87 7.56
C ARG A 104 -8.64 -10.10 8.02
N GLY A 105 -8.78 -9.11 8.92
CA GLY A 105 -7.70 -8.33 9.56
C GLY A 105 -8.07 -6.89 9.98
N ILE A 106 -7.15 -6.18 10.67
CA ILE A 106 -7.28 -4.75 11.03
C ILE A 106 -6.70 -3.91 9.89
N PHE A 107 -7.51 -3.05 9.29
CA PHE A 107 -7.11 -2.24 8.13
C PHE A 107 -7.48 -0.77 8.30
N PRO A 108 -6.72 0.14 7.66
CA PRO A 108 -7.05 1.55 7.66
C PRO A 108 -8.44 1.73 7.05
N LYS A 109 -9.29 2.51 7.72
CA LYS A 109 -10.63 2.83 7.23
C LYS A 109 -10.51 3.66 5.96
N THR A 110 -10.51 3.02 4.79
CA THR A 110 -10.64 3.73 3.52
C THR A 110 -11.96 4.49 3.54
N ARG A 111 -11.89 5.84 3.54
CA ARG A 111 -13.05 6.70 3.30
C ARG A 111 -13.52 6.44 1.86
N SER A 112 -14.53 5.59 1.71
CA SER A 112 -15.20 5.41 0.43
C SER A 112 -15.91 6.72 0.05
N LEU A 113 -15.48 7.35 -1.05
CA LEU A 113 -16.17 8.49 -1.67
C LEU A 113 -17.63 8.16 -2.05
N MET A 114 -17.95 6.86 -2.20
CA MET A 114 -19.29 6.37 -2.52
C MET A 114 -20.25 6.33 -1.33
N SER A 115 -19.80 6.56 -0.08
CA SER A 115 -20.72 6.54 1.07
C SER A 115 -21.66 7.76 1.11
N ARG A 116 -21.44 8.79 0.28
CA ARG A 116 -22.30 9.97 0.16
C ARG A 116 -23.56 9.76 -0.69
N TRP A 117 -23.68 8.64 -1.41
CA TRP A 117 -24.78 8.37 -2.34
C TRP A 117 -25.78 7.31 -1.86
N ARG A 118 -25.64 6.79 -0.63
CA ARG A 118 -26.72 6.03 0.03
C ARG A 118 -27.75 7.00 0.61
N ILE A 119 -28.58 7.57 -0.27
CA ILE A 119 -29.89 8.10 0.10
C ILE A 119 -30.78 6.91 0.47
N GLY A 120 -31.28 6.91 1.70
CA GLY A 120 -32.07 5.83 2.25
C GLY A 120 -33.48 5.74 1.68
N LYS A 121 -33.99 4.51 1.63
CA LYS A 121 -35.16 4.03 2.37
C LYS A 121 -34.93 2.56 2.69
#